data_AF-A0A419YME4-F1
#
_entry.id   AF-A0A419YME4-F1
#
_cell.length_a   1.000
_cell.length_b   1.000
_cell.length_c   1.000
_cell.angle_alpha   90.00
_cell.angle_beta   90.00
_cell.angle_gamma   90.00
#
_symmetry.space_group_name_H-M   'P 1'
#
loop_
_entity.id
_entity.type
_entity.pdbx_description
1 polymer ?
#
loop_
_entity_poly.entity_id
_entity_poly.type
_entity_poly.pdbx_seq_one_letter_code
_entity_poly.pdbx_strand_id
1 'polypeptide(L)'
;MTDARDLQRRAGGLPLTFRPIEDPRARQPAVFDPSLKQHGHAFRTGDPRFADPALAAAWRAARRTAMDAVLTAVADSGWVDHLVLRGSVVLRAWFGEAAREPGDLDFVVVPEDWAIDEARTADLLHGLTRAAAAATADGPVRILAHEAVSEEIWTYERVPGRRLLLPWEADGLPGGGVQLDFVFNEPLPVPPEPLEVAPGAVLNVATRELSLAWKLMWLHTDGHPQGKDLYDAALLAGSVHLRYAVLRDVFVPGEAHYAELPLGPESVPGAGEHRTEWFHFAGEYPESAGDEAAHHRRLAAALAPTFAEVPEAERAAWWSAGWVAPLRAAHAAGGPDAAESWLRDRNAPLGVAHRLLQRALGPDAPSVADLLARPAWSGYAGILERGNVSLERLLQ
;
A
#
# COMPACT_ATOMS: atom_id res chain seq x y z
N MET A 1 -4.45 -0.16 29.47
CA MET A 1 -5.39 -1.15 30.04
C MET A 1 -6.28 -1.61 28.89
N THR A 2 -6.27 -2.88 28.55
CA THR A 2 -7.11 -3.43 27.48
C THR A 2 -8.54 -3.55 27.99
N ASP A 3 -9.51 -2.89 27.34
CA ASP A 3 -10.94 -2.95 27.68
C ASP A 3 -11.47 -4.38 27.50
N ALA A 4 -12.48 -4.81 28.26
CA ALA A 4 -13.14 -6.10 28.11
C ALA A 4 -13.67 -6.30 26.68
N ARG A 5 -14.11 -5.22 26.02
CA ARG A 5 -14.51 -5.22 24.60
C ARG A 5 -13.34 -5.53 23.67
N ASP A 6 -12.15 -5.03 23.95
CA ASP A 6 -10.95 -5.32 23.16
C ASP A 6 -10.50 -6.78 23.31
N LEU A 7 -10.60 -7.33 24.53
CA LEU A 7 -10.35 -8.76 24.77
C LEU A 7 -11.35 -9.64 23.99
N GLN A 8 -12.63 -9.25 23.96
CA GLN A 8 -13.66 -9.98 23.21
C GLN A 8 -13.41 -9.95 21.70
N ARG A 9 -13.00 -8.80 21.13
CA ARG A 9 -12.61 -8.69 19.71
C ARG A 9 -11.47 -9.64 19.36
N ARG A 10 -10.41 -9.64 20.17
CA ARG A 10 -9.25 -10.53 19.99
C ARG A 10 -9.65 -12.00 20.09
N ALA A 11 -10.47 -12.36 21.07
CA ALA A 11 -10.99 -13.72 21.21
C ALA A 11 -11.83 -14.16 19.99
N GLY A 12 -12.52 -13.22 19.34
CA GLY A 12 -13.25 -13.43 18.09
C GLY A 12 -12.39 -13.38 16.82
N GLY A 13 -11.06 -13.24 16.92
CA GLY A 13 -10.17 -13.14 15.76
C GLY A 13 -10.31 -11.85 14.96
N LEU A 14 -10.84 -10.78 15.56
CA LEU A 14 -11.00 -9.46 14.94
C LEU A 14 -9.89 -8.50 15.42
N PRO A 15 -9.44 -7.57 14.56
CA PRO A 15 -8.48 -6.55 14.97
C PRO A 15 -9.11 -5.54 15.94
N LEU A 16 -8.28 -4.86 16.73
CA LEU A 16 -8.73 -3.81 17.65
C LEU A 16 -9.40 -2.63 16.94
N THR A 17 -9.01 -2.41 15.68
CA THR A 17 -9.55 -1.39 14.78
C THR A 17 -10.92 -1.77 14.20
N PHE A 18 -11.42 -3.00 14.43
CA PHE A 18 -12.80 -3.36 14.09
C PHE A 18 -13.78 -2.78 15.13
N ARG A 19 -14.23 -1.54 14.89
CA ARG A 19 -15.14 -0.80 15.78
C ARG A 19 -16.40 -0.35 15.03
N PRO A 20 -17.38 -1.25 14.83
CA PRO A 20 -18.60 -0.90 14.13
C PRO A 20 -19.41 0.15 14.89
N ILE A 21 -20.11 1.01 14.16
CA ILE A 21 -21.01 2.02 14.75
C ILE A 21 -22.18 1.32 15.44
N GLU A 22 -22.37 1.60 16.73
CA GLU A 22 -23.42 0.98 17.56
C GLU A 22 -24.80 1.64 17.38
N ASP A 23 -24.87 2.78 16.67
CA ASP A 23 -26.13 3.47 16.39
C ASP A 23 -27.04 2.67 15.45
N PRO A 24 -28.30 2.36 15.82
CA PRO A 24 -29.20 1.54 15.02
C PRO A 24 -29.61 2.18 13.69
N ARG A 25 -29.40 3.48 13.51
CA ARG A 25 -29.62 4.19 12.24
C ARG A 25 -28.53 3.87 11.21
N ALA A 26 -27.36 3.40 11.66
CA ALA A 26 -26.25 3.02 10.82
C ALA A 26 -26.27 1.50 10.53
N ARG A 27 -26.03 1.12 9.28
CA ARG A 27 -25.69 -0.26 8.91
C ARG A 27 -24.30 -0.30 8.34
N GLN A 28 -23.38 -0.99 9.01
CA GLN A 28 -21.98 -1.04 8.61
C GLN A 28 -21.58 -2.48 8.29
N PRO A 29 -21.24 -2.79 7.03
CA PRO A 29 -20.77 -4.13 6.68
C PRO A 29 -19.35 -4.37 7.22
N ALA A 30 -19.05 -5.61 7.57
CA ALA A 30 -17.67 -6.06 7.66
C ALA A 30 -17.12 -6.21 6.24
N VAL A 31 -15.94 -5.62 5.98
CA VAL A 31 -15.29 -5.64 4.67
C VAL A 31 -13.95 -6.35 4.82
N PHE A 32 -13.67 -7.28 3.93
CA PHE A 32 -12.36 -7.93 3.85
C PHE A 32 -11.29 -6.90 3.51
N ASP A 33 -10.19 -6.93 4.25
CA ASP A 33 -9.04 -6.08 4.08
C ASP A 33 -7.78 -6.96 4.07
N PRO A 34 -7.09 -7.08 2.92
CA PRO A 34 -5.92 -7.94 2.81
C PRO A 34 -4.77 -7.53 3.75
N SER A 35 -4.74 -6.27 4.21
CA SER A 35 -3.72 -5.81 5.17
C SER A 35 -3.87 -6.39 6.59
N LEU A 36 -4.98 -7.08 6.84
CA LEU A 36 -5.35 -7.69 8.12
C LEU A 36 -5.36 -9.22 8.08
N LYS A 37 -4.74 -9.85 7.07
CA LYS A 37 -4.71 -11.33 6.88
C LYS A 37 -4.11 -12.12 8.06
N GLN A 38 -3.32 -11.47 8.91
CA GLN A 38 -2.84 -12.04 10.17
C GLN A 38 -3.97 -12.32 11.18
N HIS A 39 -5.14 -11.71 11.01
CA HIS A 39 -6.34 -11.98 11.78
C HIS A 39 -7.22 -13.00 11.04
N GLY A 40 -7.87 -13.90 11.79
CA GLY A 40 -8.61 -15.05 11.22
C GLY A 40 -9.72 -14.70 10.22
N HIS A 41 -10.23 -13.46 10.25
CA HIS A 41 -11.23 -12.98 9.30
C HIS A 41 -10.78 -11.80 8.42
N ALA A 42 -9.66 -11.15 8.76
CA ALA A 42 -9.15 -9.98 8.05
C ALA A 42 -10.20 -8.89 7.76
N PHE A 43 -11.08 -8.61 8.73
CA PHE A 43 -12.15 -7.63 8.56
C PHE A 43 -11.80 -6.25 9.08
N ARG A 44 -12.15 -5.23 8.29
CA ARG A 44 -12.34 -3.84 8.74
C ARG A 44 -13.81 -3.46 8.73
N THR A 45 -14.14 -2.34 9.37
CA THR A 45 -15.46 -1.72 9.23
C THR A 45 -15.55 -0.99 7.89
N GLY A 46 -16.58 -1.30 7.09
CA GLY A 46 -16.88 -0.56 5.86
C GLY A 46 -17.51 0.80 6.15
N ASP A 47 -17.85 1.57 5.11
CA ASP A 47 -18.60 2.82 5.31
C ASP A 47 -20.04 2.54 5.78
N PRO A 48 -20.56 3.30 6.74
CA PRO A 48 -21.94 3.13 7.19
C PRO A 48 -22.93 3.56 6.12
N ARG A 49 -24.00 2.78 6.01
CA ARG A 49 -25.15 3.05 5.16
C ARG A 49 -26.30 3.52 6.03
N PHE A 50 -26.93 4.61 5.61
CA PHE A 50 -28.10 5.20 6.28
C PHE A 50 -29.29 5.14 5.34
N ALA A 51 -30.47 4.82 5.88
CA ALA A 51 -31.71 4.85 5.12
C ALA A 51 -32.17 6.29 4.81
N ASP A 52 -31.83 7.24 5.67
CA ASP A 52 -32.11 8.66 5.50
C ASP A 52 -30.97 9.35 4.73
N PRO A 53 -31.22 9.89 3.53
CA PRO A 53 -30.21 10.63 2.76
C PRO A 53 -29.67 11.87 3.46
N ALA A 54 -30.48 12.57 4.25
CA ALA A 54 -30.04 13.78 4.97
C ALA A 54 -29.07 13.42 6.08
N LEU A 55 -29.36 12.35 6.85
CA LEU A 55 -28.43 11.78 7.82
C LEU A 55 -27.13 11.32 7.16
N ALA A 56 -27.23 10.65 6.00
CA ALA A 56 -26.05 10.21 5.25
C ALA A 56 -25.17 11.38 4.80
N ALA A 57 -25.77 12.48 4.34
CA ALA A 57 -25.04 13.68 3.94
C ALA A 57 -24.38 14.37 5.15
N ALA A 58 -25.11 14.51 6.26
CA ALA A 58 -24.59 15.11 7.49
C ALA A 58 -23.44 14.30 8.09
N TRP A 59 -23.56 12.97 8.13
CA TRP A 59 -22.49 12.08 8.59
C TRP A 59 -21.23 12.18 7.72
N ARG A 60 -21.37 12.21 6.38
CA ARG A 60 -20.22 12.39 5.49
C ARG A 60 -19.53 13.75 5.69
N ALA A 61 -20.30 14.81 5.91
CA ALA A 61 -19.76 16.13 6.20
C ALA A 61 -18.99 16.16 7.53
N ALA A 62 -19.53 15.52 8.58
CA ALA A 62 -18.84 15.36 9.86
C ALA A 62 -17.55 14.53 9.71
N ARG A 63 -17.59 13.42 8.97
CA ARG A 63 -16.40 12.61 8.68
C ARG A 63 -15.31 13.41 7.97
N ARG A 64 -15.65 14.20 6.94
CA ARG A 64 -14.69 15.08 6.27
C ARG A 64 -14.10 16.11 7.22
N THR A 65 -14.94 16.72 8.07
CA THR A 65 -14.46 17.65 9.11
C THR A 65 -13.47 16.97 10.07
N ALA A 66 -13.72 15.71 10.44
CA ALA A 66 -12.81 14.92 11.26
C ALA A 66 -11.47 14.66 10.53
N MET A 67 -11.52 14.26 9.26
CA MET A 67 -10.33 14.01 8.43
C MET A 67 -9.52 15.29 8.22
N ASP A 68 -10.17 16.41 7.89
CA ASP A 68 -9.53 17.72 7.71
C ASP A 68 -8.82 18.18 8.99
N ALA A 69 -9.45 17.97 10.15
CA ALA A 69 -8.84 18.29 11.44
C ALA A 69 -7.62 17.41 11.74
N VAL A 70 -7.65 16.13 11.37
CA VAL A 70 -6.49 15.24 11.50
C VAL A 70 -5.37 15.65 10.55
N LEU A 71 -5.68 15.99 9.28
CA LEU A 71 -4.69 16.49 8.31
C LEU A 71 -4.05 17.80 8.77
N THR A 72 -4.84 18.72 9.32
CA THR A 72 -4.36 19.96 9.93
C THR A 72 -3.45 19.67 11.12
N ALA A 73 -3.86 18.75 12.01
CA ALA A 73 -3.05 18.35 13.15
C ALA A 73 -1.72 17.68 12.74
N VAL A 74 -1.69 16.94 11.63
CA VAL A 74 -0.44 16.41 11.05
C VAL A 74 0.43 17.54 10.53
N ALA A 75 -0.15 18.48 9.75
CA ALA A 75 0.57 19.61 9.15
C ALA A 75 1.22 20.52 10.21
N ASP A 76 0.53 20.74 11.34
CA ASP A 76 1.01 21.55 12.46
C ASP A 76 1.91 20.78 13.44
N SER A 77 2.11 19.48 13.22
CA SER A 77 2.92 18.64 14.10
C SER A 77 4.42 18.71 13.78
N GLY A 78 5.25 18.36 14.77
CA GLY A 78 6.68 18.11 14.54
C GLY A 78 6.97 16.85 13.72
N TRP A 79 5.95 16.11 13.26
CA TRP A 79 6.08 14.90 12.45
C TRP A 79 5.85 15.13 10.96
N VAL A 80 5.47 16.34 10.53
CA VAL A 80 5.13 16.64 9.13
C VAL A 80 6.24 16.29 8.14
N ASP A 81 7.50 16.51 8.52
CA ASP A 81 8.67 16.20 7.68
C ASP A 81 8.99 14.69 7.61
N HIS A 82 8.33 13.89 8.44
CA HIS A 82 8.49 12.43 8.52
C HIS A 82 7.35 11.67 7.87
N LEU A 83 6.38 12.37 7.27
CA LEU A 83 5.16 11.80 6.74
C LEU A 83 4.92 12.28 5.31
N VAL A 84 4.87 11.32 4.39
CA VAL A 84 4.49 11.56 2.99
C VAL A 84 3.09 10.98 2.78
N LEU A 85 2.10 11.85 2.62
CA LEU A 85 0.72 11.45 2.39
C LEU A 85 0.56 10.88 0.97
N ARG A 86 -0.27 9.84 0.82
CA ARG A 86 -0.61 9.19 -0.44
C ARG A 86 -2.09 8.81 -0.45
N GLY A 87 -2.49 8.09 -1.49
CA GLY A 87 -3.80 7.45 -1.52
C GLY A 87 -4.95 8.42 -1.79
N SER A 88 -6.13 8.07 -1.27
CA SER A 88 -7.40 8.63 -1.75
C SER A 88 -7.60 10.12 -1.46
N VAL A 89 -7.07 10.62 -0.34
CA VAL A 89 -7.10 12.06 -0.02
C VAL A 89 -6.30 12.88 -1.03
N VAL A 90 -5.11 12.42 -1.42
CA VAL A 90 -4.26 13.13 -2.38
C VAL A 90 -4.93 13.16 -3.76
N LEU A 91 -5.56 12.04 -4.17
CA LEU A 91 -6.36 12.00 -5.39
C LEU A 91 -7.52 13.00 -5.36
N ARG A 92 -8.20 13.12 -4.22
CA ARG A 92 -9.29 14.08 -4.03
C ARG A 92 -8.81 15.52 -4.14
N ALA A 93 -7.65 15.85 -3.58
CA ALA A 93 -7.03 17.17 -3.71
C ALA A 93 -6.67 17.52 -5.17
N TRP A 94 -6.23 16.54 -5.97
CA TRP A 94 -5.91 16.77 -7.39
C TRP A 94 -7.11 16.82 -8.32
N PHE A 95 -8.13 15.99 -8.08
CA PHE A 95 -9.19 15.74 -9.06
C PHE A 95 -10.59 16.16 -8.60
N GLY A 96 -10.76 16.59 -7.35
CA GLY A 96 -12.05 16.99 -6.80
C GLY A 96 -13.09 15.89 -6.98
N GLU A 97 -14.26 16.24 -7.53
CA GLU A 97 -15.39 15.32 -7.77
C GLU A 97 -15.11 14.18 -8.76
N ALA A 98 -14.02 14.26 -9.53
CA ALA A 98 -13.61 13.14 -10.38
C ALA A 98 -12.88 12.05 -9.59
N ALA A 99 -12.40 12.31 -8.37
CA ALA A 99 -11.93 11.27 -7.48
C ALA A 99 -13.09 10.74 -6.61
N ARG A 100 -13.03 9.45 -6.27
CA ARG A 100 -13.91 8.85 -5.27
C ARG A 100 -13.72 9.51 -3.89
N GLU A 101 -14.73 9.39 -3.03
CA GLU A 101 -14.63 9.86 -1.65
C GLU A 101 -13.45 9.17 -0.92
N PRO A 102 -12.61 9.91 -0.18
CA PRO A 102 -11.51 9.32 0.58
C PRO A 102 -11.97 8.36 1.68
N GLY A 103 -11.25 7.25 1.87
CA GLY A 103 -11.55 6.19 2.85
C GLY A 103 -10.75 6.30 4.15
N ASP A 104 -9.51 6.72 4.02
CA ASP A 104 -8.44 6.63 5.01
C ASP A 104 -7.36 7.68 4.70
N LEU A 105 -6.43 7.86 5.63
CA LEU A 105 -5.21 8.66 5.46
C LEU A 105 -4.02 7.70 5.35
N ASP A 106 -3.42 7.61 4.17
CA ASP A 106 -2.26 6.74 3.95
C ASP A 106 -0.96 7.55 3.99
N PHE A 107 0.00 7.11 4.79
CA PHE A 107 1.31 7.74 4.94
C PHE A 107 2.44 6.76 4.67
N VAL A 108 3.45 7.23 3.94
CA VAL A 108 4.79 6.64 3.97
C VAL A 108 5.61 7.37 5.03
N VAL A 109 6.20 6.62 5.95
CA VAL A 109 7.09 7.16 6.98
C VAL A 109 8.49 7.31 6.42
N VAL A 110 9.09 8.48 6.61
CA VAL A 110 10.45 8.80 6.14
C VAL A 110 11.33 9.31 7.30
N PRO A 111 12.66 9.06 7.29
CA PRO A 111 13.43 8.36 6.25
C PRO A 111 13.14 6.85 6.14
N GLU A 112 13.55 6.25 5.01
CA GLU A 112 13.32 4.81 4.69
C GLU A 112 13.87 3.86 5.76
N ASP A 113 14.91 4.25 6.49
CA ASP A 113 15.51 3.44 7.56
C ASP A 113 14.73 3.51 8.90
N TRP A 114 13.58 4.22 8.93
CA TRP A 114 12.70 4.22 10.10
C TRP A 114 12.02 2.87 10.28
N ALA A 115 12.40 2.15 11.35
CA ALA A 115 11.81 0.86 11.68
C ALA A 115 10.54 1.00 12.55
N ILE A 116 9.55 0.15 12.27
CA ILE A 116 8.24 0.16 12.92
C ILE A 116 8.33 0.01 14.46
N ASP A 117 9.29 -0.76 14.97
CA ASP A 117 9.42 -1.11 16.39
C ASP A 117 10.21 -0.09 17.23
N GLU A 118 10.58 1.05 16.66
CA GLU A 118 11.32 2.08 17.38
C GLU A 118 10.42 2.91 18.32
N ALA A 119 10.99 3.42 19.42
CA ALA A 119 10.26 4.27 20.38
C ALA A 119 9.64 5.51 19.72
N ARG A 120 10.33 6.11 18.74
CA ARG A 120 9.82 7.26 17.98
C ARG A 120 8.51 6.96 17.23
N THR A 121 8.24 5.71 16.86
CA THR A 121 6.97 5.31 16.24
C THR A 121 5.80 5.44 17.23
N ALA A 122 6.00 5.01 18.48
CA ALA A 122 4.99 5.18 19.52
C ALA A 122 4.75 6.67 19.84
N ASP A 123 5.81 7.47 19.88
CA ASP A 123 5.71 8.92 20.09
C ASP A 123 4.96 9.63 18.96
N LEU A 124 5.18 9.20 17.71
CA LEU A 124 4.45 9.68 16.54
C LEU A 124 2.95 9.44 16.68
N LEU A 125 2.54 8.19 16.92
CA LEU A 125 1.11 7.82 17.02
C LEU A 125 0.42 8.53 18.20
N HIS A 126 1.07 8.57 19.37
CA HIS A 126 0.53 9.29 20.53
C HIS A 126 0.49 10.80 20.31
N GLY A 127 1.50 11.37 19.65
CA GLY A 127 1.58 12.78 19.31
C GLY A 127 0.43 13.21 18.41
N LEU A 128 0.21 12.49 17.32
CA LEU A 128 -0.89 12.75 16.39
C LEU A 128 -2.26 12.58 17.04
N THR A 129 -2.44 11.54 17.87
CA THR A 129 -3.69 11.32 18.63
C THR A 129 -4.02 12.52 19.52
N ARG A 130 -3.03 13.05 20.27
CA ARG A 130 -3.24 14.23 21.12
C ARG A 130 -3.49 15.49 20.31
N ALA A 131 -2.75 15.70 19.22
CA ALA A 131 -2.90 16.87 18.36
C ALA A 131 -4.29 16.92 17.71
N ALA A 132 -4.76 15.80 17.17
CA ALA A 132 -6.09 15.70 16.55
C ALA A 132 -7.23 15.93 17.57
N ALA A 133 -7.11 15.40 18.79
CA ALA A 133 -8.08 15.65 19.85
C ALA A 133 -8.08 17.10 20.33
N ALA A 134 -6.91 17.73 20.44
CA ALA A 134 -6.81 19.15 20.78
C ALA A 134 -7.44 20.03 19.68
N ALA A 135 -7.18 19.73 18.41
CA ALA A 135 -7.71 20.48 17.27
C ALA A 135 -9.24 20.42 17.15
N THR A 136 -9.88 19.43 17.77
CA THR A 136 -11.33 19.18 17.66
C THR A 136 -12.09 19.38 18.99
N ALA A 137 -11.40 19.83 20.04
CA ALA A 137 -11.99 19.90 21.39
C ALA A 137 -13.27 20.77 21.46
N ASP A 138 -13.28 21.89 20.75
CA ASP A 138 -14.39 22.86 20.73
C ASP A 138 -15.14 22.87 19.38
N GLY A 139 -14.89 21.86 18.52
CA GLY A 139 -15.44 21.76 17.18
C GLY A 139 -16.80 21.04 17.11
N PRO A 140 -17.45 21.05 15.93
CA PRO A 140 -18.69 20.31 15.69
C PRO A 140 -18.47 18.78 15.65
N VAL A 141 -17.22 18.34 15.56
CA VAL A 141 -16.77 16.95 15.66
C VAL A 141 -15.68 16.91 16.71
N ARG A 142 -15.67 15.88 17.54
CA ARG A 142 -14.67 15.66 18.60
C ARG A 142 -13.96 14.32 18.39
N ILE A 143 -12.63 14.34 18.26
CA ILE A 143 -11.81 13.12 18.28
C ILE A 143 -11.65 12.61 19.72
N LEU A 144 -11.87 11.31 19.92
CA LEU A 144 -11.82 10.64 21.22
C LEU A 144 -10.46 9.98 21.43
N ALA A 145 -9.46 10.79 21.83
CA ALA A 145 -8.09 10.29 22.03
C ALA A 145 -7.97 9.08 22.98
N HIS A 146 -8.83 9.01 24.01
CA HIS A 146 -8.83 7.91 24.97
C HIS A 146 -9.38 6.58 24.39
N GLU A 147 -10.06 6.63 23.24
CA GLU A 147 -10.55 5.47 22.51
C GLU A 147 -9.68 5.10 21.31
N ALA A 148 -8.62 5.86 21.04
CA ALA A 148 -7.70 5.59 19.95
C ALA A 148 -7.04 4.23 20.13
N VAL A 149 -6.96 3.47 19.04
CA VAL A 149 -6.33 2.14 19.01
C VAL A 149 -5.43 2.02 17.81
N SER A 150 -4.34 1.26 17.96
CA SER A 150 -3.47 0.91 16.84
C SER A 150 -3.36 -0.59 16.65
N GLU A 151 -3.22 -1.03 15.41
CA GLU A 151 -2.99 -2.42 15.03
C GLU A 151 -1.83 -2.51 14.04
N GLU A 152 -1.05 -3.59 14.11
CA GLU A 152 -0.10 -3.92 13.04
C GLU A 152 -0.89 -4.31 11.80
N ILE A 153 -0.45 -3.80 10.65
CA ILE A 153 -0.99 -4.16 9.35
C ILE A 153 0.17 -4.57 8.45
N TRP A 154 -0.09 -5.52 7.56
CA TRP A 154 0.87 -5.92 6.54
C TRP A 154 0.38 -5.40 5.19
N THR A 155 0.86 -4.24 4.80
CA THR A 155 0.43 -3.57 3.58
C THR A 155 0.97 -4.35 2.38
N TYR A 156 0.07 -5.10 1.73
CA TYR A 156 0.32 -5.90 0.52
C TYR A 156 1.44 -6.94 0.68
N GLU A 157 1.59 -7.49 1.88
CA GLU A 157 2.59 -8.54 2.20
C GLU A 157 4.05 -8.13 1.93
N ARG A 158 4.34 -6.84 1.72
CA ARG A 158 5.66 -6.35 1.29
C ARG A 158 6.39 -5.55 2.37
N VAL A 159 5.69 -4.68 3.06
CA VAL A 159 6.29 -3.72 4.01
C VAL A 159 5.50 -3.69 5.32
N PRO A 160 6.20 -3.53 6.46
CA PRO A 160 5.53 -3.42 7.75
C PRO A 160 4.71 -2.13 7.81
N GLY A 161 3.55 -2.21 8.45
CA GLY A 161 2.66 -1.08 8.62
C GLY A 161 1.98 -1.04 9.97
N ARG A 162 1.48 0.16 10.30
CA ARG A 162 0.72 0.43 11.52
C ARG A 162 -0.54 1.19 11.16
N ARG A 163 -1.69 0.68 11.58
CA ARG A 163 -2.97 1.36 11.45
C ARG A 163 -3.32 2.02 12.78
N LEU A 164 -3.63 3.31 12.76
CA LEU A 164 -4.21 4.06 13.87
C LEU A 164 -5.67 4.39 13.55
N LEU A 165 -6.58 4.02 14.44
CA LEU A 165 -7.98 4.42 14.36
C LEU A 165 -8.24 5.48 15.43
N LEU A 166 -8.73 6.64 15.00
CA LEU A 166 -9.16 7.74 15.85
C LEU A 166 -10.70 7.85 15.82
N PRO A 167 -11.40 7.31 16.85
CA PRO A 167 -12.84 7.46 16.94
C PRO A 167 -13.25 8.93 17.08
N TRP A 168 -14.42 9.26 16.56
CA TRP A 168 -14.98 10.60 16.66
C TRP A 168 -16.48 10.57 16.90
N GLU A 169 -16.99 11.65 17.48
CA GLU A 169 -18.42 11.88 17.69
C GLU A 169 -18.82 13.29 17.25
N ALA A 170 -20.11 13.45 16.96
CA ALA A 170 -20.74 14.72 16.60
C ALA A 170 -22.20 14.72 17.07
N ASP A 171 -22.66 15.84 17.61
CA ASP A 171 -23.99 15.93 18.24
C ASP A 171 -25.11 15.53 17.25
N GLY A 172 -25.96 14.60 17.68
CA GLY A 172 -27.11 14.11 16.90
C GLY A 172 -26.76 13.12 15.78
N LEU A 173 -25.48 12.88 15.50
CA LEU A 173 -25.01 11.97 14.46
C LEU A 173 -24.48 10.65 15.06
N PRO A 174 -24.64 9.53 14.35
CA PRO A 174 -23.82 8.35 14.58
C PRO A 174 -22.34 8.72 14.52
N GLY A 175 -21.52 8.19 15.45
CA GLY A 175 -20.07 8.44 15.44
C GLY A 175 -19.36 7.78 14.25
N GLY A 176 -18.03 7.80 14.28
CA GLY A 176 -17.21 7.13 13.28
C GLY A 176 -15.75 7.03 13.69
N GLY A 177 -14.88 6.77 12.72
CA GLY A 177 -13.43 6.79 12.94
C GLY A 177 -12.69 7.40 11.75
N VAL A 178 -11.58 8.06 12.04
CA VAL A 178 -10.55 8.40 11.03
C VAL A 178 -9.47 7.33 11.12
N GLN A 179 -9.25 6.62 10.02
CA GLN A 179 -8.20 5.63 9.89
C GLN A 179 -6.96 6.30 9.30
N LEU A 180 -5.80 6.06 9.92
CA LEU A 180 -4.49 6.45 9.43
C LEU A 180 -3.63 5.20 9.28
N ASP A 181 -3.11 4.96 8.08
CA ASP A 181 -2.22 3.84 7.80
C ASP A 181 -0.82 4.36 7.55
N PHE A 182 0.14 3.86 8.32
CA PHE A 182 1.55 4.21 8.22
C PHE A 182 2.32 3.02 7.66
N VAL A 183 3.02 3.23 6.55
CA VAL A 183 3.90 2.25 5.93
C VAL A 183 5.34 2.63 6.18
N PHE A 184 6.15 1.68 6.64
CA PHE A 184 7.55 1.88 6.98
C PHE A 184 8.44 1.21 5.93
N ASN A 185 9.67 1.71 5.79
CA ASN A 185 10.67 1.16 4.87
C ASN A 185 10.24 1.12 3.40
N GLU A 186 9.25 1.95 3.03
CA GLU A 186 8.81 2.11 1.65
C GLU A 186 9.73 3.07 0.91
N PRO A 187 10.41 2.64 -0.17
CA PRO A 187 11.26 3.54 -0.93
C PRO A 187 10.42 4.55 -1.71
N LEU A 188 10.94 5.78 -1.81
CA LEU A 188 10.36 6.86 -2.61
C LEU A 188 11.27 7.16 -3.81
N PRO A 189 11.12 6.46 -4.95
CA PRO A 189 11.99 6.67 -6.12
C PRO A 189 11.80 8.04 -6.77
N VAL A 190 10.75 8.76 -6.40
CA VAL A 190 10.51 10.16 -6.76
C VAL A 190 10.34 10.94 -5.45
N PRO A 191 11.04 12.08 -5.27
CA PRO A 191 10.88 12.89 -4.07
C PRO A 191 9.43 13.37 -3.92
N PRO A 192 8.92 13.48 -2.69
CA PRO A 192 7.59 14.02 -2.45
C PRO A 192 7.50 15.51 -2.82
N GLU A 193 6.28 15.99 -3.03
CA GLU A 193 5.99 17.39 -3.33
C GLU A 193 4.97 17.97 -2.33
N PRO A 194 5.03 19.27 -2.01
CA PRO A 194 4.03 19.88 -1.12
C PRO A 194 2.67 20.03 -1.84
N LEU A 195 1.59 19.72 -1.14
CA LEU A 195 0.21 19.91 -1.63
C LEU A 195 -0.71 20.33 -0.48
N GLU A 196 -1.60 21.28 -0.74
CA GLU A 196 -2.71 21.59 0.15
C GLU A 196 -3.79 20.49 0.01
N VAL A 197 -3.97 19.69 1.05
CA VAL A 197 -4.82 18.47 1.03
C VAL A 197 -6.10 18.62 1.84
N ALA A 198 -6.15 19.63 2.69
CA ALA A 198 -7.35 20.15 3.36
C ALA A 198 -7.15 21.67 3.53
N PRO A 199 -8.23 22.45 3.81
CA PRO A 199 -8.12 23.91 3.93
C PRO A 199 -7.00 24.35 4.91
N GLY A 200 -5.94 24.96 4.39
CA GLY A 200 -4.78 25.41 5.17
C GLY A 200 -3.77 24.32 5.57
N ALA A 201 -4.03 23.04 5.28
CA ALA A 201 -3.15 21.92 5.60
C ALA A 201 -2.29 21.55 4.39
N VAL A 202 -1.03 22.01 4.39
CA VAL A 202 -0.02 21.64 3.37
C VAL A 202 0.84 20.51 3.90
N LEU A 203 0.86 19.39 3.18
CA LEU A 203 1.68 18.21 3.51
C LEU A 203 2.59 17.84 2.34
N ASN A 204 3.68 17.13 2.65
CA ASN A 204 4.42 16.39 1.64
C ASN A 204 3.54 15.24 1.14
N VAL A 205 3.37 15.12 -0.18
CA VAL A 205 2.61 14.06 -0.82
C VAL A 205 3.45 13.28 -1.82
N ALA A 206 3.11 12.01 -2.02
CA ALA A 206 3.62 11.26 -3.15
C ALA A 206 3.15 11.92 -4.44
N THR A 207 4.04 12.02 -5.44
CA THR A 207 3.68 12.63 -6.74
C THR A 207 2.62 11.81 -7.46
N ARG A 208 1.95 12.42 -8.45
CA ARG A 208 1.01 11.69 -9.33
C ARG A 208 1.67 10.49 -10.02
N GLU A 209 2.91 10.67 -10.47
CA GLU A 209 3.68 9.63 -11.15
C GLU A 209 3.94 8.43 -10.22
N LEU A 210 4.43 8.68 -9.01
CA LEU A 210 4.68 7.62 -8.04
C LEU A 210 3.37 6.93 -7.60
N SER A 211 2.31 7.71 -7.41
CA SER A 211 0.97 7.18 -7.11
C SER A 211 0.48 6.23 -8.21
N LEU A 212 0.69 6.58 -9.49
CA LEU A 212 0.32 5.72 -10.61
C LEU A 212 1.17 4.45 -10.65
N ALA A 213 2.48 4.56 -10.44
CA ALA A 213 3.38 3.41 -10.39
C ALA A 213 2.95 2.39 -9.31
N TRP A 214 2.61 2.86 -8.10
CA TRP A 214 2.10 1.98 -7.05
C TRP A 214 0.76 1.32 -7.38
N LYS A 215 -0.17 2.05 -8.02
CA LYS A 215 -1.46 1.46 -8.43
C LYS A 215 -1.25 0.32 -9.43
N LEU A 216 -0.33 0.48 -10.37
CA LEU A 216 0.03 -0.57 -11.32
C LEU A 216 0.75 -1.75 -10.64
N MET A 217 1.63 -1.46 -9.68
CA MET A 217 2.26 -2.50 -8.87
C MET A 217 1.20 -3.33 -8.12
N TRP A 218 0.27 -2.71 -7.41
CA TRP A 218 -0.78 -3.42 -6.68
C TRP A 218 -1.69 -4.25 -7.59
N LEU A 219 -2.12 -3.69 -8.72
CA LEU A 219 -2.94 -4.41 -9.68
C LEU A 219 -2.25 -5.67 -10.25
N HIS A 220 -0.91 -5.73 -10.21
CA HIS A 220 -0.13 -6.86 -10.72
C HIS A 220 0.36 -7.82 -9.64
N THR A 221 0.61 -7.30 -8.43
CA THR A 221 1.28 -8.06 -7.36
C THR A 221 0.31 -8.56 -6.29
N ASP A 222 -0.84 -7.90 -6.12
CA ASP A 222 -1.81 -8.33 -5.11
C ASP A 222 -2.55 -9.59 -5.55
N GLY A 223 -2.69 -10.55 -4.64
CA GLY A 223 -3.56 -11.72 -4.85
C GLY A 223 -5.06 -11.37 -4.97
N HIS A 224 -5.45 -10.13 -4.62
CA HIS A 224 -6.82 -9.60 -4.68
C HIS A 224 -6.83 -8.17 -5.27
N PRO A 225 -6.60 -8.00 -6.58
CA PRO A 225 -6.52 -6.69 -7.20
C PRO A 225 -7.87 -5.96 -7.11
N GLN A 226 -7.88 -4.77 -6.49
CA GLN A 226 -9.12 -4.07 -6.17
C GLN A 226 -9.57 -3.13 -7.30
N GLY A 227 -10.89 -3.06 -7.55
CA GLY A 227 -11.45 -2.18 -8.60
C GLY A 227 -11.17 -0.69 -8.38
N LYS A 228 -11.02 -0.25 -7.12
CA LYS A 228 -10.63 1.14 -6.81
C LYS A 228 -9.23 1.47 -7.34
N ASP A 229 -8.31 0.51 -7.38
CA ASP A 229 -6.95 0.76 -7.85
C ASP A 229 -6.90 0.91 -9.37
N LEU A 230 -7.74 0.16 -10.09
CA LEU A 230 -7.96 0.35 -11.53
C LEU A 230 -8.55 1.74 -11.83
N TYR A 231 -9.57 2.14 -11.09
CA TYR A 231 -10.19 3.45 -11.24
C TYR A 231 -9.19 4.58 -11.00
N ASP A 232 -8.49 4.53 -9.86
CA ASP A 232 -7.48 5.53 -9.46
C ASP A 232 -6.34 5.57 -10.50
N ALA A 233 -5.86 4.42 -10.99
CA ALA A 233 -4.83 4.33 -12.02
C ALA A 233 -5.27 4.97 -13.35
N ALA A 234 -6.50 4.70 -13.81
CA ALA A 234 -7.02 5.27 -15.04
C ALA A 234 -7.14 6.80 -14.96
N LEU A 235 -7.55 7.33 -13.79
CA LEU A 235 -7.61 8.77 -13.55
C LEU A 235 -6.21 9.40 -13.54
N LEU A 236 -5.25 8.80 -12.83
CA LEU A 236 -3.88 9.26 -12.76
C LEU A 236 -3.19 9.25 -14.13
N ALA A 237 -3.31 8.15 -14.89
CA ALA A 237 -2.68 8.00 -16.21
C ALA A 237 -3.17 9.03 -17.23
N GLY A 238 -4.40 9.54 -17.07
CA GLY A 238 -4.91 10.65 -17.88
C GLY A 238 -4.30 12.02 -17.54
N SER A 239 -3.55 12.13 -16.44
CA SER A 239 -3.06 13.41 -15.89
C SER A 239 -1.54 13.54 -15.81
N VAL A 240 -0.80 12.42 -15.90
CA VAL A 240 0.65 12.39 -15.78
C VAL A 240 1.24 11.34 -16.72
N HIS A 241 2.40 11.64 -17.30
CA HIS A 241 3.21 10.64 -17.98
C HIS A 241 3.98 9.81 -16.95
N LEU A 242 3.83 8.49 -16.98
CA LEU A 242 4.62 7.58 -16.16
C LEU A 242 5.92 7.23 -16.87
N ARG A 243 7.06 7.57 -16.27
CA ARG A 243 8.35 7.05 -16.76
C ARG A 243 8.47 5.57 -16.43
N TYR A 244 8.96 4.79 -17.38
CA TYR A 244 9.11 3.35 -17.19
C TYR A 244 10.14 3.04 -16.08
N ALA A 245 11.11 3.93 -15.87
CA ALA A 245 12.06 3.87 -14.76
C ALA A 245 11.38 3.90 -13.39
N VAL A 246 10.42 4.81 -13.18
CA VAL A 246 9.69 4.88 -11.90
C VAL A 246 8.84 3.64 -11.69
N LEU A 247 8.21 3.12 -12.76
CA LEU A 247 7.46 1.87 -12.69
C LEU A 247 8.36 0.69 -12.30
N ARG A 248 9.55 0.58 -12.87
CA ARG A 248 10.52 -0.45 -12.49
C ARG A 248 10.93 -0.30 -11.03
N ASP A 249 11.28 0.91 -10.62
CA ASP A 249 11.91 1.16 -9.33
C ASP A 249 10.93 0.91 -8.16
N VAL A 250 9.61 1.01 -8.35
CA VAL A 250 8.63 0.58 -7.32
C VAL A 250 8.51 -0.95 -7.18
N PHE A 251 8.91 -1.73 -8.19
CA PHE A 251 8.90 -3.20 -8.14
C PHE A 251 10.17 -3.77 -7.50
N VAL A 252 11.30 -3.06 -7.55
CA VAL A 252 12.60 -3.52 -7.02
C VAL A 252 12.57 -3.90 -5.53
N PRO A 253 11.82 -3.20 -4.65
CA PRO A 253 11.68 -3.57 -3.25
C PRO A 253 10.79 -4.80 -3.02
N GLY A 254 10.01 -5.22 -4.01
CA GLY A 254 9.13 -6.38 -3.94
C GLY A 254 9.85 -7.71 -4.14
N GLU A 255 9.06 -8.76 -4.40
CA GLU A 255 9.60 -10.12 -4.59
C GLU A 255 10.48 -10.22 -5.84
N ALA A 256 11.54 -11.02 -5.75
CA ALA A 256 12.57 -11.03 -6.78
C ALA A 256 12.12 -11.69 -8.09
N HIS A 257 11.07 -12.53 -8.09
CA HIS A 257 10.56 -13.12 -9.34
C HIS A 257 10.03 -12.06 -10.31
N TYR A 258 9.60 -10.89 -9.80
CA TYR A 258 9.22 -9.76 -10.66
C TYR A 258 10.39 -9.17 -11.45
N ALA A 259 11.65 -9.46 -11.09
CA ALA A 259 12.82 -9.03 -11.85
C ALA A 259 12.86 -9.62 -13.28
N GLU A 260 12.08 -10.68 -13.54
CA GLU A 260 12.01 -11.37 -14.83
C GLU A 260 10.65 -11.23 -15.52
N LEU A 261 9.73 -10.46 -14.91
CA LEU A 261 8.38 -10.21 -15.41
C LEU A 261 8.21 -8.71 -15.69
N PRO A 262 8.86 -8.18 -16.74
CA PRO A 262 8.71 -6.77 -17.09
C PRO A 262 7.26 -6.46 -17.45
N LEU A 263 6.72 -5.36 -16.93
CA LEU A 263 5.40 -4.90 -17.35
C LEU A 263 5.45 -4.35 -18.78
N GLY A 264 4.50 -4.78 -19.60
CA GLY A 264 4.30 -4.35 -20.98
C GLY A 264 2.84 -4.02 -21.29
N PRO A 265 2.52 -3.66 -22.55
CA PRO A 265 1.15 -3.42 -22.99
C PRO A 265 0.19 -4.58 -22.67
N GLU A 266 0.69 -5.81 -22.73
CA GLU A 266 -0.01 -7.05 -22.40
C GLU A 266 -0.26 -7.24 -20.90
N SER A 267 0.47 -6.52 -20.04
CA SER A 267 0.36 -6.61 -18.59
C SER A 267 -0.66 -5.66 -18.00
N VAL A 268 -1.21 -4.73 -18.80
CA VAL A 268 -2.28 -3.84 -18.33
C VAL A 268 -3.48 -4.71 -17.99
N PRO A 269 -3.99 -4.67 -16.74
CA PRO A 269 -5.15 -5.45 -16.33
C PRO A 269 -6.30 -5.24 -17.32
N GLY A 270 -7.13 -6.26 -17.58
CA GLY A 270 -8.35 -6.11 -18.41
C GLY A 270 -8.46 -6.96 -19.68
N ALA A 271 -7.52 -7.90 -19.92
CA ALA A 271 -7.57 -8.77 -21.11
C ALA A 271 -7.73 -10.29 -20.81
N GLY A 272 -7.88 -10.72 -19.54
CA GLY A 272 -7.87 -12.15 -19.18
C GLY A 272 -8.63 -12.54 -17.90
N GLU A 273 -8.28 -13.70 -17.34
CA GLU A 273 -8.95 -14.35 -16.19
C GLU A 273 -8.77 -13.62 -14.84
N HIS A 274 -7.75 -12.75 -14.73
CA HIS A 274 -7.50 -11.92 -13.55
C HIS A 274 -8.29 -10.61 -13.61
N ARG A 275 -9.61 -10.71 -13.45
CA ARG A 275 -10.49 -9.53 -13.34
C ARG A 275 -10.27 -8.86 -11.99
N THR A 276 -10.31 -7.53 -11.98
CA THR A 276 -10.33 -6.79 -10.72
C THR A 276 -11.63 -7.09 -9.97
N GLU A 277 -11.64 -6.89 -8.65
CA GLU A 277 -12.86 -6.98 -7.85
C GLU A 277 -13.80 -5.77 -8.10
N TRP A 278 -14.09 -5.48 -9.37
CA TRP A 278 -14.82 -4.29 -9.80
C TRP A 278 -16.23 -4.19 -9.21
N PHE A 279 -16.90 -5.32 -9.03
CA PHE A 279 -18.23 -5.36 -8.43
C PHE A 279 -18.22 -4.84 -6.98
N HIS A 280 -17.14 -5.03 -6.22
CA HIS A 280 -16.98 -4.44 -4.90
C HIS A 280 -16.84 -2.91 -5.00
N PHE A 281 -16.00 -2.43 -5.91
CA PHE A 281 -15.86 -0.98 -6.16
C PHE A 281 -17.17 -0.34 -6.60
N ALA A 282 -17.87 -0.91 -7.58
CA ALA A 282 -19.15 -0.40 -8.07
C ALA A 282 -20.27 -0.45 -7.02
N GLY A 283 -20.20 -1.40 -6.07
CA GLY A 283 -21.13 -1.46 -4.95
C GLY A 283 -20.87 -0.42 -3.86
N GLU A 284 -19.64 0.06 -3.74
CA GLU A 284 -19.23 1.09 -2.76
C GLU A 284 -19.33 2.51 -3.33
N TYR A 285 -19.01 2.69 -4.62
CA TYR A 285 -19.00 3.98 -5.32
C TYR A 285 -19.80 3.93 -6.65
N PRO A 286 -21.13 3.73 -6.61
CA PRO A 286 -21.92 3.53 -7.83
C PRO A 286 -21.91 4.75 -8.76
N GLU A 287 -21.82 5.96 -8.22
CA GLU A 287 -21.65 7.22 -8.96
C GLU A 287 -20.32 7.33 -9.73
N SER A 288 -19.26 6.67 -9.27
CA SER A 288 -17.91 6.77 -9.86
C SER A 288 -17.58 5.63 -10.81
N ALA A 289 -18.17 4.45 -10.63
CA ALA A 289 -17.73 3.23 -11.30
C ALA A 289 -17.83 3.30 -12.82
N GLY A 290 -19.02 3.45 -13.40
CA GLY A 290 -19.18 3.33 -14.85
C GLY A 290 -18.75 1.96 -15.41
N ASP A 291 -18.25 1.91 -16.64
CA ASP A 291 -17.83 0.68 -17.34
C ASP A 291 -16.36 0.31 -17.03
N GLU A 292 -16.13 -0.85 -16.39
CA GLU A 292 -14.80 -1.42 -16.11
C GLU A 292 -13.94 -1.50 -17.38
N ALA A 293 -14.52 -1.97 -18.49
CA ALA A 293 -13.78 -2.16 -19.73
C ALA A 293 -13.35 -0.82 -20.34
N ALA A 294 -14.10 0.26 -20.10
CA ALA A 294 -13.71 1.60 -20.52
C ALA A 294 -12.50 2.11 -19.74
N HIS A 295 -12.41 1.83 -18.43
CA HIS A 295 -11.25 2.18 -17.61
C HIS A 295 -10.00 1.42 -18.03
N HIS A 296 -10.11 0.12 -18.29
CA HIS A 296 -9.00 -0.67 -18.85
C HIS A 296 -8.49 -0.11 -20.18
N ARG A 297 -9.38 0.19 -21.14
CA ARG A 297 -8.99 0.77 -22.43
C ARG A 297 -8.30 2.12 -22.28
N ARG A 298 -8.80 2.99 -21.38
CA ARG A 298 -8.18 4.30 -21.11
C ARG A 298 -6.80 4.16 -20.50
N LEU A 299 -6.66 3.28 -19.50
CA LEU A 299 -5.39 3.00 -18.86
C LEU A 299 -4.37 2.45 -19.87
N ALA A 300 -4.75 1.47 -20.68
CA ALA A 300 -3.88 0.90 -21.70
C ALA A 300 -3.41 1.94 -22.73
N ALA A 301 -4.33 2.79 -23.21
CA ALA A 301 -4.00 3.85 -24.15
C ALA A 301 -3.04 4.89 -23.54
N ALA A 302 -3.26 5.26 -22.28
CA ALA A 302 -2.42 6.23 -21.56
C ALA A 302 -1.01 5.68 -21.23
N LEU A 303 -0.87 4.37 -21.01
CA LEU A 303 0.42 3.73 -20.71
C LEU A 303 1.21 3.30 -21.95
N ALA A 304 0.62 3.35 -23.15
CA ALA A 304 1.32 2.98 -24.38
C ALA A 304 2.65 3.75 -24.58
N PRO A 305 2.75 5.08 -24.31
CA PRO A 305 4.01 5.80 -24.37
C PRO A 305 5.05 5.30 -23.35
N THR A 306 4.63 4.97 -22.12
CA THR A 306 5.50 4.42 -21.07
C THR A 306 6.18 3.15 -21.55
N PHE A 307 5.43 2.21 -22.13
CA PHE A 307 5.98 0.95 -22.61
C PHE A 307 6.78 1.06 -23.91
N ALA A 308 6.68 2.20 -24.61
CA ALA A 308 7.46 2.51 -25.79
C ALA A 308 8.82 3.17 -25.47
N GLU A 309 9.07 3.57 -24.21
CA GLU A 309 10.36 4.14 -23.78
C GLU A 309 11.53 3.17 -23.97
N VAL A 310 11.26 1.87 -23.87
CA VAL A 310 12.24 0.79 -24.06
C VAL A 310 11.72 -0.17 -25.12
N PRO A 311 12.52 -0.48 -26.18
CA PRO A 311 12.12 -1.44 -27.19
C PRO A 311 11.74 -2.80 -26.56
N GLU A 312 10.71 -3.45 -27.10
CA GLU A 312 10.21 -4.73 -26.59
C GLU A 312 11.32 -5.79 -26.48
N ALA A 313 12.21 -5.85 -27.47
CA ALA A 313 13.35 -6.76 -27.51
C ALA A 313 14.38 -6.53 -26.38
N GLU A 314 14.42 -5.33 -25.80
CA GLU A 314 15.38 -4.94 -24.74
C GLU A 314 14.73 -4.88 -23.35
N ARG A 315 13.39 -4.92 -23.30
CA ARG A 315 12.59 -4.65 -22.09
C ARG A 315 12.99 -5.51 -20.90
N ALA A 316 13.12 -6.83 -21.09
CA ALA A 316 13.47 -7.76 -20.02
C ALA A 316 14.86 -7.48 -19.44
N ALA A 317 15.85 -7.20 -20.29
CA ALA A 317 17.20 -6.89 -19.85
C ALA A 317 17.24 -5.56 -19.08
N TRP A 318 16.64 -4.52 -19.65
CA TRP A 318 16.56 -3.19 -19.03
C TRP A 318 15.81 -3.20 -17.70
N TRP A 319 14.71 -3.96 -17.61
CA TRP A 319 13.93 -4.13 -16.39
C TRP A 319 14.80 -4.77 -15.32
N SER A 320 15.35 -5.96 -15.58
CA SER A 320 16.16 -6.67 -14.59
C SER A 320 17.40 -5.91 -14.09
N ALA A 321 17.91 -4.94 -14.86
CA ALA A 321 19.02 -4.09 -14.44
C ALA A 321 18.71 -3.28 -13.16
N GLY A 322 17.42 -2.99 -12.88
CA GLY A 322 16.99 -2.34 -11.63
C GLY A 322 17.29 -3.15 -10.36
N TRP A 323 17.33 -4.47 -10.46
CA TRP A 323 17.66 -5.38 -9.36
C TRP A 323 19.17 -5.61 -9.22
N VAL A 324 19.91 -5.48 -10.33
CA VAL A 324 21.35 -5.73 -10.37
C VAL A 324 22.14 -4.71 -9.55
N ALA A 325 21.79 -3.42 -9.62
CA ALA A 325 22.55 -2.38 -8.91
C ALA A 325 22.45 -2.50 -7.37
N PRO A 326 21.25 -2.66 -6.76
CA PRO A 326 21.14 -2.92 -5.33
C PRO A 326 21.83 -4.22 -4.90
N LEU A 327 21.74 -5.28 -5.70
CA LEU A 327 22.41 -6.55 -5.41
C LEU A 327 23.95 -6.39 -5.39
N ARG A 328 24.51 -5.63 -6.35
CA ARG A 328 25.94 -5.28 -6.34
C ARG A 328 26.32 -4.45 -5.12
N ALA A 329 25.47 -3.51 -4.72
CA ALA A 329 25.72 -2.69 -3.53
C ALA A 329 25.71 -3.53 -2.24
N ALA A 330 24.76 -4.45 -2.10
CA ALA A 330 24.72 -5.40 -0.99
C ALA A 330 25.98 -6.28 -0.96
N HIS A 331 26.39 -6.82 -2.13
CA HIS A 331 27.62 -7.59 -2.25
C HIS A 331 28.86 -6.78 -1.88
N ALA A 332 28.97 -5.52 -2.34
CA ALA A 332 30.10 -4.66 -2.01
C ALA A 332 30.16 -4.32 -0.51
N ALA A 333 29.02 -4.20 0.16
CA ALA A 333 28.94 -3.83 1.57
C ALA A 333 29.23 -5.00 2.53
N GLY A 334 28.82 -6.22 2.19
CA GLY A 334 28.90 -7.37 3.11
C GLY A 334 29.28 -8.69 2.45
N GLY A 335 29.83 -8.65 1.24
CA GLY A 335 30.23 -9.84 0.47
C GLY A 335 29.05 -10.71 0.04
N PRO A 336 29.31 -11.98 -0.29
CA PRO A 336 28.30 -12.89 -0.79
C PRO A 336 27.13 -13.15 0.17
N ASP A 337 27.36 -13.15 1.49
CA ASP A 337 26.29 -13.35 2.48
C ASP A 337 25.25 -12.22 2.45
N ALA A 338 25.70 -10.96 2.30
CA ALA A 338 24.78 -9.82 2.22
C ALA A 338 23.96 -9.81 0.92
N ALA A 339 24.56 -10.20 -0.20
CA ALA A 339 23.85 -10.35 -1.48
C ALA A 339 22.78 -11.45 -1.41
N GLU A 340 23.09 -12.58 -0.75
CA GLU A 340 22.14 -13.67 -0.56
C GLU A 340 21.03 -13.33 0.43
N SER A 341 21.33 -12.63 1.53
CA SER A 341 20.28 -12.11 2.42
C SER A 341 19.34 -11.18 1.65
N TRP A 342 19.89 -10.25 0.87
CA TRP A 342 19.09 -9.30 0.08
C TRP A 342 18.10 -10.00 -0.87
N LEU A 343 18.52 -11.11 -1.50
CA LEU A 343 17.67 -11.94 -2.38
C LEU A 343 16.63 -12.73 -1.58
N ARG A 344 17.02 -13.33 -0.46
CA ARG A 344 16.13 -14.11 0.40
C ARG A 344 15.06 -13.24 1.04
N ASP A 345 15.41 -12.04 1.49
CA ASP A 345 14.49 -11.07 2.09
C ASP A 345 13.44 -10.58 1.05
N ARG A 346 13.64 -10.92 -0.23
CA ARG A 346 12.72 -10.71 -1.37
C ARG A 346 12.17 -12.02 -1.94
N ASN A 347 12.15 -13.10 -1.15
CA ASN A 347 11.61 -14.40 -1.54
C ASN A 347 12.16 -14.95 -2.88
N ALA A 348 13.41 -14.66 -3.24
CA ALA A 348 13.94 -15.04 -4.54
C ALA A 348 13.95 -16.56 -4.75
N PRO A 349 13.29 -17.08 -5.81
CA PRO A 349 13.47 -18.47 -6.21
C PRO A 349 14.93 -18.75 -6.59
N LEU A 350 15.43 -19.97 -6.35
CA LEU A 350 16.82 -20.34 -6.63
C LEU A 350 17.26 -19.99 -8.07
N GLY A 351 16.43 -20.28 -9.08
CA GLY A 351 16.72 -19.95 -10.48
C GLY A 351 16.89 -18.45 -10.72
N VAL A 352 15.96 -17.64 -10.21
CA VAL A 352 15.99 -16.17 -10.29
C VAL A 352 17.21 -15.62 -9.58
N ALA A 353 17.48 -16.08 -8.36
CA ALA A 353 18.64 -15.67 -7.57
C ALA A 353 19.95 -15.94 -8.31
N HIS A 354 20.12 -17.14 -8.85
CA HIS A 354 21.30 -17.50 -9.63
C HIS A 354 21.47 -16.61 -10.87
N ARG A 355 20.40 -16.37 -11.64
CA ARG A 355 20.45 -15.49 -12.82
C ARG A 355 20.78 -14.04 -12.46
N LEU A 356 20.20 -13.50 -11.39
CA LEU A 356 20.50 -12.15 -10.91
C LEU A 356 21.95 -12.03 -10.43
N LEU A 357 22.46 -13.02 -9.69
CA LEU A 357 23.87 -13.07 -9.27
C LEU A 357 24.81 -13.16 -10.48
N GLN A 358 24.50 -13.98 -11.48
CA GLN A 358 25.27 -14.04 -12.73
C GLN A 358 25.29 -12.68 -13.45
N ARG A 359 24.16 -11.99 -13.55
CA ARG A 359 24.09 -10.64 -14.15
C ARG A 359 24.84 -9.60 -13.33
N ALA A 360 24.82 -9.72 -12.01
CA ALA A 360 25.45 -8.76 -11.10
C ALA A 360 26.97 -8.94 -11.01
N LEU A 361 27.43 -10.17 -10.85
CA LEU A 361 28.82 -10.49 -10.50
C LEU A 361 29.61 -11.10 -11.67
N GLY A 362 28.94 -11.52 -12.74
CA GLY A 362 29.59 -12.11 -13.91
C GLY A 362 30.37 -13.38 -13.52
N PRO A 363 31.67 -13.48 -13.87
CA PRO A 363 32.51 -14.63 -13.52
C PRO A 363 32.64 -14.90 -12.01
N ASP A 364 32.44 -13.88 -11.16
CA ASP A 364 32.53 -14.00 -9.70
C ASP A 364 31.23 -14.53 -9.06
N ALA A 365 30.19 -14.78 -9.86
CA ALA A 365 28.94 -15.33 -9.37
C ALA A 365 29.10 -16.79 -8.90
N PRO A 366 28.53 -17.17 -7.74
CA PRO A 366 28.55 -18.55 -7.28
C PRO A 366 27.81 -19.45 -8.27
N SER A 367 28.31 -20.67 -8.47
CA SER A 367 27.56 -21.69 -9.21
C SER A 367 26.32 -22.12 -8.44
N VAL A 368 25.37 -22.78 -9.11
CA VAL A 368 24.19 -23.36 -8.43
C VAL A 368 24.61 -24.37 -7.34
N ALA A 369 25.69 -25.12 -7.57
CA ALA A 369 26.20 -26.05 -6.57
C ALA A 369 26.75 -25.31 -5.34
N ASP A 370 27.45 -24.19 -5.55
CA ASP A 370 27.93 -23.35 -4.45
C ASP A 370 26.77 -22.76 -3.66
N LEU A 371 25.73 -22.25 -4.35
CA LEU A 371 24.52 -21.73 -3.70
C LEU A 371 23.85 -22.81 -2.84
N LEU A 372 23.61 -24.01 -3.38
CA LEU A 372 22.95 -25.11 -2.66
C LEU A 372 23.74 -25.59 -1.43
N ALA A 373 25.06 -25.40 -1.42
CA ALA A 373 25.90 -25.71 -0.26
C ALA A 373 25.79 -24.68 0.87
N ARG A 374 25.19 -23.50 0.62
CA ARG A 374 25.10 -22.41 1.59
C ARG A 374 23.84 -22.50 2.44
N PRO A 375 23.92 -22.08 3.71
CA PRO A 375 22.78 -22.12 4.63
C PRO A 375 21.52 -21.40 4.11
N ALA A 376 21.69 -20.32 3.33
CA ALA A 376 20.58 -19.55 2.78
C ALA A 376 19.71 -20.36 1.79
N TRP A 377 20.28 -21.37 1.13
CA TRP A 377 19.62 -22.14 0.06
C TRP A 377 19.45 -23.62 0.38
N SER A 378 19.83 -24.07 1.58
CA SER A 378 19.80 -25.50 1.97
C SER A 378 18.39 -26.11 1.91
N GLY A 379 17.34 -25.29 2.03
CA GLY A 379 15.95 -25.72 1.82
C GLY A 379 15.71 -26.32 0.43
N TYR A 380 16.34 -25.78 -0.62
CA TYR A 380 16.26 -26.32 -1.97
C TYR A 380 17.06 -27.63 -2.13
N ALA A 381 18.20 -27.77 -1.44
CA ALA A 381 18.93 -29.02 -1.41
C ALA A 381 18.06 -30.15 -0.85
N GLY A 382 17.35 -29.90 0.26
CA GLY A 382 16.40 -30.86 0.81
C GLY A 382 15.21 -31.17 -0.12
N ILE A 383 14.75 -30.23 -0.94
CA ILE A 383 13.71 -30.49 -1.97
C ILE A 383 14.24 -31.44 -3.04
N LEU A 384 15.48 -31.23 -3.50
CA LEU A 384 16.13 -32.07 -4.51
C LEU A 384 16.39 -33.48 -3.99
N GLU A 385 16.85 -33.62 -2.75
CA GLU A 385 17.08 -34.92 -2.09
C GLU A 385 15.80 -35.75 -1.98
N ARG A 386 14.64 -35.11 -1.79
CA ARG A 386 13.33 -35.79 -1.77
C ARG A 386 12.89 -36.30 -3.15
N GLY A 387 13.54 -35.87 -4.24
CA GLY A 387 13.28 -36.34 -5.60
C GLY A 387 11.95 -35.89 -6.23
N ASN A 388 11.19 -35.03 -5.55
CA ASN A 388 9.87 -34.58 -6.03
C ASN A 388 9.94 -33.46 -7.09
N VAL A 389 11.09 -32.79 -7.21
CA VAL A 389 11.35 -31.69 -8.15
C VAL A 389 12.77 -31.84 -8.68
N SER A 390 12.98 -31.65 -9.98
CA SER A 390 14.31 -31.68 -10.59
C SER A 390 15.03 -30.33 -10.43
N LEU A 391 16.37 -30.33 -10.51
CA LEU A 391 17.15 -29.09 -10.52
C LEU A 391 16.77 -28.18 -11.68
N GLU A 392 16.55 -28.76 -12.86
CA GLU A 392 16.07 -28.02 -14.03
C GLU A 392 14.77 -27.28 -13.75
N ARG A 393 13.83 -27.91 -13.04
CA ARG A 393 12.55 -27.30 -12.66
C ARG A 393 12.69 -26.22 -11.57
N LEU A 394 13.69 -26.29 -10.69
CA LEU A 394 14.00 -25.23 -9.73
C LEU A 394 14.73 -24.03 -10.37
N LEU A 395 15.39 -24.27 -11.50
CA LEU A 395 16.10 -23.25 -12.26
C LEU A 395 15.25 -22.63 -13.36
N GLN A 396 14.06 -23.14 -13.65
CA GLN A 396 13.06 -22.44 -14.45
C GLN A 396 12.41 -21.38 -13.57
#